data_AF-A0A836IBC1-F1
#
_entry.id   AF-A0A836IBC1-F1
#
_cell.length_a   1.000
_cell.length_b   1.000
_cell.length_c   1.000
_cell.angle_alpha   90.00
_cell.angle_beta   90.00
_cell.angle_gamma   90.00
#
_symmetry.space_group_name_H-M   'P 1'
#
loop_
_entity.id
_entity.type
_entity.pdbx_description
1 polymer ?
#
loop_
_entity_poly.entity_id
_entity_poly.type
_entity_poly.pdbx_seq_one_letter_code
_entity_poly.pdbx_strand_id
1 'polypeptide(L)'
;MVARRASNSRRRSSRSQRVLSSLEPGLEHSPSTPSQRDSAPAADPLIQQLRCLHLLRERLKTSYWEHLKQLTAVQHYIDYEINEAVGRVLSFLFIVLGIVSTIALALVLCGMLRTVDWTFISGVHRAKGTLLYELAGYDSWDNFTQQCCCMAATDAAAGYPYYAVDVESWVCANGVTKERVRRDGYDNAITDGYSVRGLCGMEFKHNCAVAVLEGKVVLTGCDSHVSSEAAQRW
;
A
#
# COMPACT_ATOMS: atom_id res chain seq x y z
N MET A 1 11.10 8.52 -16.19
CA MET A 1 9.72 8.51 -16.74
C MET A 1 9.52 7.27 -17.60
N VAL A 2 8.99 6.19 -17.04
CA VAL A 2 8.66 4.96 -17.78
C VAL A 2 7.24 4.58 -17.37
N ALA A 3 6.26 4.98 -18.18
CA ALA A 3 4.86 4.60 -17.98
C ALA A 3 4.59 3.34 -18.80
N ARG A 4 4.48 2.20 -18.10
CA ARG A 4 4.01 0.93 -18.69
C ARG A 4 2.49 1.00 -18.87
N ARG A 5 2.06 0.86 -20.13
CA ARG A 5 0.67 0.76 -20.58
C ARG A 5 -0.01 -0.49 -19.99
N ALA A 6 -1.19 -0.28 -19.41
CA ALA A 6 -2.04 -1.32 -18.87
C ALA A 6 -2.61 -2.23 -19.98
N SER A 7 -2.57 -3.51 -19.66
CA SER A 7 -3.09 -4.65 -20.40
C SER A 7 -4.61 -4.63 -20.49
N ASN A 8 -5.12 -4.78 -21.70
CA ASN A 8 -6.54 -4.79 -22.05
C ASN A 8 -7.04 -6.24 -22.07
N SER A 9 -7.62 -6.72 -20.98
CA SER A 9 -8.14 -8.09 -20.85
C SER A 9 -9.59 -8.17 -21.33
N ARG A 10 -9.77 -8.45 -22.62
CA ARG A 10 -11.05 -8.88 -23.22
C ARG A 10 -11.34 -10.33 -22.82
N ARG A 11 -12.26 -10.55 -21.87
CA ARG A 11 -12.87 -11.87 -21.65
C ARG A 11 -13.89 -12.16 -22.75
N ARG A 12 -13.53 -13.08 -23.65
CA ARG A 12 -14.43 -13.75 -24.59
C ARG A 12 -15.44 -14.60 -23.82
N SER A 13 -16.72 -14.29 -24.00
CA SER A 13 -17.85 -15.13 -23.63
C SER A 13 -17.83 -16.41 -24.48
N SER A 14 -17.60 -17.55 -23.81
CA SER A 14 -17.68 -18.89 -24.41
C SER A 14 -19.13 -19.33 -24.44
N ARG A 15 -19.73 -19.25 -25.62
CA ARG A 15 -21.06 -19.75 -25.95
C ARG A 15 -20.97 -21.27 -26.09
N SER A 16 -21.25 -22.00 -25.01
CA SER A 16 -21.31 -23.47 -25.05
C SER A 16 -22.66 -23.90 -25.62
N GLN A 17 -22.67 -24.13 -26.93
CA GLN A 17 -23.68 -24.96 -27.59
C GLN A 17 -23.49 -26.40 -27.12
N ARG A 18 -24.54 -27.02 -26.58
CA ARG A 18 -24.65 -28.47 -26.51
C ARG A 18 -26.02 -28.86 -27.06
N VAL A 19 -26.01 -29.09 -28.38
CA VAL A 19 -27.09 -29.73 -29.15
C VAL A 19 -26.61 -31.16 -29.41
N LEU A 20 -27.24 -32.12 -28.76
CA LEU A 20 -27.15 -33.59 -28.97
C LEU A 20 -28.39 -34.15 -28.24
N SER A 21 -29.22 -35.09 -28.69
CA SER A 21 -29.34 -35.96 -29.87
C SER A 21 -30.70 -36.68 -29.71
N SER A 22 -31.51 -36.84 -30.77
CA SER A 22 -31.74 -38.13 -31.47
C SER A 22 -32.54 -39.20 -30.69
N LEU A 23 -33.76 -39.54 -31.15
CA LEU A 23 -34.13 -40.83 -31.76
C LEU A 23 -35.67 -40.97 -31.87
N GLU A 24 -36.18 -41.13 -33.10
CA GLU A 24 -37.44 -41.86 -33.39
C GLU A 24 -37.23 -43.38 -33.16
N PRO A 25 -38.29 -44.21 -33.06
CA PRO A 25 -38.89 -44.80 -34.26
C PRO A 25 -40.42 -44.93 -34.23
N GLY A 26 -41.04 -44.85 -35.41
CA GLY A 26 -42.44 -45.21 -35.64
C GLY A 26 -42.69 -46.71 -35.69
N LEU A 27 -43.97 -47.09 -35.62
CA LEU A 27 -44.49 -48.34 -36.18
C LEU A 27 -46.02 -48.28 -36.34
N GLU A 28 -46.46 -48.37 -37.59
CA GLU A 28 -47.82 -48.66 -38.01
C GLU A 28 -48.23 -50.09 -37.62
N HIS A 29 -49.46 -50.29 -37.14
CA HIS A 29 -50.31 -51.40 -37.57
C HIS A 29 -51.77 -51.21 -37.12
N SER A 30 -52.67 -51.14 -38.10
CA SER A 30 -54.09 -51.47 -37.98
C SER A 30 -54.23 -52.90 -38.53
N PRO A 31 -55.06 -53.82 -37.97
CA PRO A 31 -56.43 -53.92 -38.50
C PRO A 31 -57.51 -54.52 -37.55
N SER A 32 -58.77 -54.23 -37.89
CA SER A 32 -60.02 -55.05 -37.83
C SER A 32 -60.54 -55.69 -36.52
N THR A 33 -61.75 -55.25 -36.15
CA THR A 33 -62.90 -55.91 -35.45
C THR A 33 -63.15 -57.36 -35.95
N PRO A 34 -63.71 -58.35 -35.20
CA PRO A 34 -64.97 -58.23 -34.42
C PRO A 34 -65.14 -59.10 -33.14
N SER A 35 -66.18 -58.74 -32.37
CA SER A 35 -67.13 -59.61 -31.63
C SER A 35 -66.60 -60.83 -30.86
N GLN A 36 -66.52 -60.72 -29.53
CA GLN A 36 -66.80 -61.86 -28.62
C GLN A 36 -67.32 -61.35 -27.26
N ARG A 37 -68.62 -61.55 -27.00
CA ARG A 37 -69.24 -61.42 -25.68
C ARG A 37 -68.83 -62.65 -24.87
N ASP A 38 -67.68 -62.58 -24.21
CA ASP A 38 -67.33 -63.52 -23.14
C ASP A 38 -67.69 -62.90 -21.79
N SER A 39 -68.61 -63.59 -21.13
CA SER A 39 -69.09 -63.31 -19.78
C SER A 39 -67.91 -63.31 -18.81
N ALA A 40 -67.45 -62.11 -18.44
CA ALA A 40 -66.37 -61.94 -17.47
C ALA A 40 -66.73 -62.66 -16.15
N PRO A 41 -65.89 -63.58 -15.65
CA PRO A 41 -66.09 -64.16 -14.33
C PRO A 41 -66.08 -63.03 -13.30
N ALA A 42 -67.03 -63.05 -12.36
CA ALA A 42 -67.14 -62.05 -11.31
C ALA A 42 -65.78 -61.89 -10.61
N ALA A 43 -65.12 -60.75 -10.87
CA ALA A 43 -63.79 -60.49 -10.36
C ALA A 43 -63.85 -60.51 -8.83
N ASP A 44 -62.96 -61.30 -8.22
CA ASP A 44 -62.85 -61.43 -6.77
C ASP A 44 -62.66 -60.04 -6.15
N PRO A 45 -63.56 -59.58 -5.26
CA PRO A 45 -63.60 -58.20 -4.80
C PRO A 45 -62.29 -57.74 -4.12
N LEU A 46 -61.54 -58.69 -3.55
CA LEU A 46 -60.26 -58.47 -2.89
C LEU A 46 -59.14 -58.13 -3.89
N ILE A 47 -59.11 -58.79 -5.05
CA ILE A 47 -58.15 -58.52 -6.12
C ILE A 47 -58.42 -57.14 -6.73
N GLN A 48 -59.70 -56.79 -6.90
CA GLN A 48 -60.11 -55.46 -7.36
C GLN A 48 -59.64 -54.36 -6.39
N GLN A 49 -59.78 -54.58 -5.08
CA GLN A 49 -59.37 -53.65 -4.03
C GLN A 49 -57.85 -53.43 -3.99
N LEU A 50 -57.05 -54.51 -4.08
CA LEU A 50 -55.59 -54.43 -4.12
C LEU A 50 -55.09 -53.67 -5.35
N ARG A 51 -55.71 -53.89 -6.53
CA ARG A 51 -55.40 -53.11 -7.74
C ARG A 51 -55.70 -51.62 -7.55
N CYS A 52 -56.83 -51.29 -6.93
CA CYS A 52 -57.19 -49.90 -6.64
C CYS A 52 -56.14 -49.22 -5.74
N LEU A 53 -55.73 -49.88 -4.65
CA LEU A 53 -54.69 -49.36 -3.74
C LEU A 53 -53.34 -49.18 -4.42
N HIS A 54 -52.94 -50.14 -5.27
CA HIS A 54 -51.70 -50.03 -6.03
C HIS A 54 -51.71 -48.81 -6.97
N LEU A 55 -52.82 -48.60 -7.70
CA LEU A 55 -52.96 -47.44 -8.59
C LEU A 55 -52.96 -46.12 -7.82
N LEU A 56 -53.63 -46.07 -6.66
CA LEU A 56 -53.60 -44.90 -5.78
C LEU A 56 -52.19 -44.59 -5.28
N ARG A 57 -51.44 -45.62 -4.87
CA ARG A 57 -50.06 -45.45 -4.39
C ARG A 57 -49.14 -44.92 -5.49
N GLU A 58 -49.24 -45.44 -6.71
CA GLU A 58 -48.46 -44.93 -7.84
C GLU A 58 -48.81 -43.48 -8.16
N ARG A 59 -50.10 -43.11 -8.16
CA ARG A 59 -50.53 -41.71 -8.36
C ARG A 59 -50.03 -40.76 -7.27
N LEU A 60 -50.06 -41.19 -6.01
CA LEU A 60 -49.53 -40.41 -4.89
C LEU A 60 -48.02 -40.24 -5.01
N LYS A 61 -47.31 -41.30 -5.41
CA LYS A 61 -45.87 -41.28 -5.62
C LYS A 61 -45.49 -40.33 -6.75
N THR A 62 -46.19 -40.36 -7.89
CA THR A 62 -45.92 -39.44 -9.01
C THR A 62 -46.18 -37.99 -8.62
N SER A 63 -47.31 -37.70 -7.96
CA SER A 63 -47.62 -36.36 -7.46
C SER A 63 -46.57 -35.87 -6.45
N TYR A 64 -46.15 -36.72 -5.52
CA TYR A 64 -45.11 -36.39 -4.55
C TYR A 64 -43.77 -36.08 -5.23
N TRP A 65 -43.34 -36.89 -6.20
CA TRP A 65 -42.11 -36.64 -6.95
C TRP A 65 -42.16 -35.37 -7.81
N GLU A 66 -43.32 -35.04 -8.37
CA GLU A 66 -43.51 -33.77 -9.09
C GLU A 66 -43.37 -32.58 -8.15
N HIS A 67 -44.03 -32.61 -6.99
CA HIS A 67 -43.90 -31.54 -5.99
C HIS A 67 -42.46 -31.43 -5.47
N LEU A 68 -41.78 -32.56 -5.25
CA LEU A 68 -40.39 -32.55 -4.80
C LEU A 68 -39.47 -31.94 -5.86
N LYS A 69 -39.66 -32.28 -7.15
CA LYS A 69 -38.92 -31.64 -8.25
C LYS A 69 -39.16 -30.14 -8.33
N GLN A 70 -40.41 -29.69 -8.14
CA GLN A 70 -40.75 -28.26 -8.13
C GLN A 70 -40.08 -27.53 -6.97
N LEU A 71 -40.12 -28.10 -5.76
CA LEU A 71 -39.46 -27.52 -4.58
C LEU A 71 -37.95 -27.42 -4.77
N THR A 72 -37.30 -28.48 -5.26
CA THR A 72 -35.86 -28.46 -5.51
C THR A 72 -35.48 -27.43 -6.58
N ALA A 73 -36.29 -27.27 -7.63
CA ALA A 73 -36.05 -26.26 -8.66
C ALA A 73 -36.16 -24.83 -8.10
N VAL A 74 -37.17 -24.56 -7.26
CA VAL A 74 -37.33 -23.26 -6.58
C VAL A 74 -36.17 -23.01 -5.63
N GLN A 75 -35.75 -24.01 -4.86
CA GLN A 75 -34.62 -23.88 -3.94
C GLN A 75 -33.33 -23.57 -4.69
N HIS A 76 -33.02 -24.29 -5.77
CA HIS A 76 -31.83 -24.03 -6.58
C HIS A 76 -31.87 -22.62 -7.21
N TYR A 77 -33.04 -22.13 -7.59
CA TYR A 77 -33.20 -20.76 -8.08
C TYR A 77 -32.92 -19.72 -6.98
N ILE A 78 -33.46 -19.93 -5.78
CA ILE A 78 -33.22 -19.05 -4.63
C ILE A 78 -31.73 -19.06 -4.24
N ASP A 79 -31.11 -20.24 -4.16
CA ASP A 79 -29.69 -20.37 -3.82
C ASP A 79 -28.80 -19.66 -4.85
N TYR A 80 -29.16 -19.72 -6.13
CA TYR A 80 -28.46 -19.00 -7.19
C TYR A 80 -28.55 -17.48 -7.01
N GLU A 81 -29.75 -16.94 -6.79
CA GLU A 81 -29.98 -15.51 -6.55
C GLU A 81 -29.24 -15.02 -5.30
N ILE A 82 -29.29 -15.80 -4.20
CA ILE A 82 -28.58 -15.47 -2.97
C ILE A 82 -27.07 -15.45 -3.22
N ASN A 83 -26.53 -16.49 -3.88
CA ASN A 83 -25.09 -16.57 -4.14
C ASN A 83 -24.61 -15.41 -5.02
N GLU A 84 -25.40 -15.01 -6.02
CA GLU A 84 -25.08 -13.87 -6.87
C GLU A 84 -25.12 -12.54 -6.10
N ALA A 85 -26.14 -12.33 -5.28
CA ALA A 85 -26.27 -11.14 -4.44
C ALA A 85 -25.15 -11.05 -3.40
N VAL A 86 -24.87 -12.13 -2.68
CA VAL A 86 -23.79 -12.22 -1.69
C VAL A 86 -22.43 -12.01 -2.36
N GLY A 87 -22.20 -12.61 -3.53
CA GLY A 87 -20.97 -12.44 -4.29
C GLY A 87 -20.71 -10.97 -4.67
N ARG A 88 -21.75 -10.25 -5.10
CA ARG A 88 -21.66 -8.80 -5.39
C ARG A 88 -21.33 -7.97 -4.15
N VAL A 89 -22.01 -8.24 -3.03
CA VAL A 89 -21.81 -7.50 -1.77
C VAL A 89 -20.41 -7.75 -1.20
N LEU A 90 -19.96 -9.01 -1.15
CA LEU A 90 -18.63 -9.36 -0.67
C LEU A 90 -17.54 -8.72 -1.55
N SER A 91 -17.70 -8.78 -2.87
CA SER A 91 -16.73 -8.16 -3.79
C SER A 91 -16.61 -6.65 -3.55
N PHE A 92 -17.75 -5.96 -3.35
CA PHE A 92 -17.75 -4.54 -3.03
C PHE A 92 -17.05 -4.24 -1.69
N LEU A 93 -17.35 -5.02 -0.64
CA LEU A 93 -16.71 -4.88 0.66
C LEU A 93 -15.19 -5.08 0.58
N PHE A 94 -14.71 -6.09 -0.16
CA PHE A 94 -13.28 -6.31 -0.36
C PHE A 94 -12.59 -5.17 -1.11
N ILE A 95 -13.27 -4.58 -2.11
CA ILE A 95 -12.75 -3.40 -2.83
C ILE A 95 -12.60 -2.22 -1.86
N VAL A 96 -13.63 -1.93 -1.07
CA VAL A 96 -13.59 -0.82 -0.10
C VAL A 96 -12.53 -1.04 0.96
N LEU A 97 -12.47 -2.24 1.56
CA LEU A 97 -11.47 -2.60 2.56
C LEU A 97 -10.04 -2.52 1.98
N GLY A 98 -9.84 -2.96 0.73
CA GLY A 98 -8.55 -2.84 0.05
C GLY A 98 -8.10 -1.39 -0.13
N ILE A 99 -9.02 -0.50 -0.53
CA ILE A 99 -8.72 0.93 -0.68
C ILE A 99 -8.41 1.57 0.68
N VAL A 100 -9.23 1.31 1.70
CA VAL A 100 -9.00 1.87 3.04
C VAL A 100 -7.68 1.38 3.64
N SER A 101 -7.37 0.09 3.49
CA SER A 101 -6.11 -0.52 3.94
C SER A 101 -4.90 0.09 3.24
N THR A 102 -4.96 0.29 1.93
CA THR A 102 -3.85 0.89 1.17
C THR A 102 -3.63 2.36 1.54
N ILE A 103 -4.69 3.14 1.77
CA ILE A 103 -4.57 4.52 2.28
C ILE A 103 -3.96 4.53 3.68
N ALA A 104 -4.43 3.67 4.58
CA ALA A 104 -3.89 3.57 5.94
C ALA A 104 -2.39 3.21 5.91
N LEU A 105 -2.00 2.23 5.09
CA LEU A 105 -0.60 1.85 4.90
C LEU A 105 0.24 3.01 4.37
N ALA A 106 -0.26 3.75 3.38
CA ALA A 106 0.43 4.92 2.82
C ALA A 106 0.63 6.01 3.88
N LEU A 107 -0.38 6.30 4.71
CA LEU A 107 -0.26 7.26 5.80
C LEU A 107 0.73 6.81 6.87
N VAL A 108 0.76 5.53 7.21
CA VAL A 108 1.74 4.96 8.15
C VAL A 108 3.16 5.09 7.59
N LEU A 109 3.38 4.73 6.32
CA LEU A 109 4.67 4.90 5.65
C LEU A 109 5.08 6.37 5.59
N CYS A 110 4.16 7.27 5.24
CA CYS A 110 4.42 8.70 5.26
C CYS A 110 4.75 9.20 6.67
N GLY A 111 4.09 8.68 7.71
CA GLY A 111 4.36 9.01 9.11
C GLY A 111 5.76 8.56 9.53
N MET A 112 6.15 7.33 9.19
CA MET A 112 7.49 6.80 9.45
C MET A 112 8.57 7.54 8.65
N LEU A 113 8.30 7.97 7.42
CA LEU A 113 9.22 8.77 6.62
C LEU A 113 9.29 10.24 7.08
N ARG A 114 8.26 10.72 7.79
CA ARG A 114 8.18 12.10 8.31
C ARG A 114 8.65 12.26 9.74
N THR A 115 9.24 11.24 10.36
CA THR A 115 10.15 11.47 11.50
C THR A 115 11.44 12.09 10.95
N VAL A 116 11.30 13.30 10.38
CA VAL A 116 12.41 14.22 10.20
C VAL A 116 12.74 14.60 11.63
N ASP A 117 13.72 13.92 12.19
CA ASP A 117 14.30 14.25 13.48
C ASP A 117 14.87 15.66 13.35
N TRP A 118 14.06 16.67 13.69
CA TRP A 118 14.51 18.06 13.82
C TRP A 118 15.59 18.21 14.90
N THR A 119 15.76 17.16 15.71
CA THR A 119 16.86 16.97 16.64
C THR A 119 18.19 16.66 15.93
N PHE A 120 18.22 16.31 14.64
CA PHE A 120 19.46 16.07 13.91
C PHE A 120 19.58 16.95 12.67
N ILE A 121 20.50 17.91 12.73
CA ILE A 121 20.80 18.82 11.62
C ILE A 121 22.03 18.29 10.90
N SER A 122 21.83 17.70 9.73
CA SER A 122 22.94 17.19 8.90
C SER A 122 23.77 18.33 8.31
N GLY A 123 25.10 18.19 8.39
CA GLY A 123 26.07 19.16 7.87
C GLY A 123 26.15 19.27 6.35
N VAL A 124 25.42 18.40 5.63
CA VAL A 124 25.35 18.40 4.15
C VAL A 124 24.45 19.54 3.64
N HIS A 125 23.45 19.94 4.44
CA HIS A 125 22.56 21.02 4.04
C HIS A 125 23.24 22.35 4.31
N ARG A 126 23.68 23.02 3.23
CA ARG A 126 24.20 24.40 3.31
C ARG A 126 23.15 25.27 3.98
N ALA A 127 23.44 25.70 5.19
CA ALA A 127 22.52 26.48 5.99
C ALA A 127 22.24 27.80 5.27
N LYS A 128 20.97 28.12 5.06
CA LYS A 128 20.54 29.38 4.39
C LYS A 128 20.61 30.56 5.36
N GLY A 129 21.59 30.56 6.27
CA GLY A 129 21.75 31.52 7.33
C GLY A 129 20.70 31.44 8.44
N THR A 130 19.78 30.48 8.45
CA THR A 130 18.73 30.43 9.48
C THR A 130 19.30 30.04 10.84
N LEU A 131 18.87 30.72 11.91
CA LEU A 131 19.31 30.48 13.30
C LEU A 131 19.31 28.99 13.70
N LEU A 132 18.24 28.26 13.35
CA LEU A 132 18.12 26.84 13.66
C LEU A 132 19.25 26.03 13.02
N TYR A 133 19.52 26.25 11.75
CA TYR A 133 20.55 25.51 11.01
C TYR A 133 21.96 25.95 11.40
N GLU A 134 22.17 27.20 11.77
CA GLU A 134 23.51 27.78 12.01
C GLU A 134 23.97 27.69 13.47
N LEU A 135 23.05 27.89 14.41
CA LEU A 135 23.33 27.94 15.83
C LEU A 135 22.39 27.01 16.62
N ALA A 136 21.83 25.97 16.01
CA ALA A 136 20.92 25.02 16.68
C ALA A 136 19.75 25.68 17.43
N GLY A 137 19.36 26.90 17.03
CA GLY A 137 18.30 27.68 17.67
C GLY A 137 18.76 28.65 18.76
N TYR A 138 20.06 28.70 19.09
CA TYR A 138 20.61 29.70 20.02
C TYR A 138 20.79 31.05 19.33
N ASP A 139 20.63 32.12 20.09
CA ASP A 139 20.62 33.53 19.66
C ASP A 139 22.01 34.13 19.47
N SER A 140 23.05 33.46 19.95
CA SER A 140 24.44 33.92 19.86
C SER A 140 25.41 32.73 19.83
N TRP A 141 26.62 32.99 19.35
CA TRP A 141 27.69 31.99 19.33
C TRP A 141 28.15 31.57 20.74
N ASP A 142 28.24 32.54 21.66
CA ASP A 142 28.63 32.26 23.04
C ASP A 142 27.61 31.37 23.74
N ASN A 143 26.31 31.64 23.54
CA ASN A 143 25.25 30.80 24.10
C ASN A 143 25.26 29.40 23.47
N PHE A 144 25.46 29.30 22.15
CA PHE A 144 25.62 28.02 21.46
C PHE A 144 26.77 27.18 22.04
N THR A 145 27.96 27.77 22.21
CA THR A 145 29.15 27.04 22.70
C THR A 145 29.07 26.67 24.18
N GLN A 146 28.37 27.46 25.00
CA GLN A 146 28.14 27.12 26.41
C GLN A 146 27.13 25.99 26.60
N GLN A 147 26.18 25.85 25.67
CA GLN A 147 25.09 24.89 25.76
C GLN A 147 25.29 23.63 24.92
N CYS A 148 26.38 23.56 24.14
CA CYS A 148 26.65 22.45 23.23
C CYS A 148 28.05 21.86 23.42
N CYS A 149 28.14 20.53 23.45
CA CYS A 149 29.38 19.78 23.45
C CYS A 149 29.81 19.47 22.01
N CYS A 150 31.03 19.85 21.63
CA CYS A 150 31.58 19.52 20.31
C CYS A 150 32.38 18.22 20.33
N MET A 151 32.18 17.40 19.31
CA MET A 151 32.98 16.23 18.98
C MET A 151 33.44 16.34 17.53
N ALA A 152 34.72 16.07 17.27
CA ALA A 152 35.28 16.11 15.93
C ALA A 152 35.69 14.70 15.47
N ALA A 153 35.46 14.42 14.20
CA ALA A 153 36.06 13.30 13.48
C ALA A 153 36.91 13.89 12.36
N THR A 154 38.22 13.60 12.41
CA THR A 154 39.18 13.98 11.37
C THR A 154 39.56 12.76 10.55
N ASP A 155 40.11 13.00 9.36
CA ASP A 155 40.68 11.96 8.51
C ASP A 155 39.69 10.85 8.17
N ALA A 156 38.40 11.19 8.07
CA ALA A 156 37.39 10.26 7.61
C ALA A 156 37.71 9.85 6.17
N ALA A 157 37.55 8.56 5.86
CA ALA A 157 37.70 8.06 4.50
C ALA A 157 36.65 8.72 3.61
N ALA A 158 37.06 9.72 2.82
CA ALA A 158 36.18 10.43 1.89
C ALA A 158 35.56 9.43 0.91
N GLY A 159 34.26 9.20 1.08
CA GLY A 159 33.48 8.25 0.29
C GLY A 159 32.15 8.84 -0.17
N TYR A 160 31.60 8.24 -1.22
CA TYR A 160 30.25 8.55 -1.68
C TYR A 160 29.23 8.26 -0.55
N PRO A 161 28.23 9.14 -0.31
CA PRO A 161 27.80 10.24 -1.18
C PRO A 161 28.35 11.64 -0.84
N TYR A 162 28.97 11.84 0.32
CA TYR A 162 29.24 13.21 0.83
C TYR A 162 30.70 13.65 0.79
N TYR A 163 31.66 12.73 0.63
CA TYR A 163 33.10 13.03 0.57
C TYR A 163 33.60 13.94 1.71
N ALA A 164 32.96 13.87 2.88
CA ALA A 164 33.34 14.63 4.06
C ALA A 164 34.60 14.00 4.66
N VAL A 165 35.63 14.83 4.88
CA VAL A 165 36.94 14.44 5.42
C VAL A 165 37.02 14.79 6.90
N ASP A 166 36.61 16.01 7.23
CA ASP A 166 36.60 16.52 8.60
C ASP A 166 35.18 16.97 8.95
N VAL A 167 34.63 16.42 10.03
CA VAL A 167 33.27 16.67 10.49
C VAL A 167 33.28 17.00 11.97
N GLU A 168 32.50 18.01 12.37
CA GLU A 168 32.20 18.25 13.77
C GLU A 168 30.72 18.02 14.06
N SER A 169 30.43 17.42 15.20
CA SER A 169 29.10 17.18 15.73
C SER A 169 28.94 17.92 17.05
N TRP A 170 27.91 18.75 17.13
CA TRP A 170 27.57 19.54 18.31
C TRP A 170 26.31 18.98 18.94
N VAL A 171 26.44 18.44 20.14
CA VAL A 171 25.30 17.91 20.90
C VAL A 171 24.89 18.94 21.93
N CYS A 172 23.69 19.50 21.77
CA CYS A 172 23.22 20.64 22.54
C CYS A 172 22.21 20.27 23.63
N ALA A 173 22.14 21.08 24.68
CA ALA A 173 21.24 20.90 25.83
C ALA A 173 19.75 20.95 25.46
N ASN A 174 19.39 21.65 24.38
CA ASN A 174 18.03 21.69 23.81
C ASN A 174 17.64 20.41 23.04
N GLY A 175 18.49 19.38 23.04
CA GLY A 175 18.25 18.09 22.38
C GLY A 175 18.57 18.09 20.88
N VAL A 176 19.11 19.18 20.34
CA VAL A 176 19.55 19.27 18.94
C VAL A 176 21.00 18.80 18.82
N THR A 177 21.26 17.95 17.84
CA THR A 177 22.57 17.51 17.38
C THR A 177 22.80 18.14 16.01
N LYS A 178 23.84 18.98 15.91
CA LYS A 178 24.21 19.64 14.67
C LYS A 178 25.52 19.08 14.16
N GLU A 179 25.48 18.48 12.98
CA GLU A 179 26.67 18.10 12.22
C GLU A 179 27.10 19.26 11.31
N ARG A 180 28.40 19.46 11.15
CA ARG A 180 29.00 20.43 10.22
C ARG A 180 30.19 19.78 9.52
N VAL A 181 30.18 19.82 8.18
CA VAL A 181 31.32 19.39 7.37
C VAL A 181 32.30 20.54 7.25
N ARG A 182 33.52 20.33 7.73
CA ARG A 182 34.61 21.33 7.71
C ARG A 182 35.45 21.28 6.45
N ARG A 183 35.68 20.06 5.98
CA ARG A 183 36.47 19.78 4.80
C ARG A 183 35.76 18.70 4.01
N ASP A 184 35.53 18.98 2.74
CA ASP A 184 35.02 18.01 1.78
C ASP A 184 35.98 17.92 0.59
N GLY A 185 36.00 16.75 -0.06
CA GLY A 185 36.81 16.47 -1.24
C GLY A 185 36.00 16.47 -2.54
N TYR A 186 34.92 17.26 -2.60
CA TYR A 186 34.05 17.29 -3.78
C TYR A 186 34.80 17.88 -4.99
N ASP A 187 34.63 17.31 -6.19
CA ASP A 187 35.28 17.75 -7.44
C ASP A 187 36.83 17.82 -7.39
N ASN A 188 37.48 17.00 -6.56
CA ASN A 188 38.95 16.99 -6.35
C ASN A 188 39.52 18.32 -5.82
N ALA A 189 38.68 19.25 -5.35
CA ALA A 189 39.10 20.48 -4.72
C ALA A 189 38.78 20.41 -3.22
N ILE A 190 39.83 20.45 -2.39
CA ILE A 190 39.66 20.53 -0.94
C ILE A 190 39.32 21.98 -0.61
N THR A 191 38.05 22.22 -0.33
CA THR A 191 37.62 23.49 0.25
C THR A 191 37.51 23.29 1.76
N ASP A 192 38.01 24.23 2.55
CA ASP A 192 37.97 24.13 4.01
C ASP A 192 37.50 25.40 4.71
N GLY A 193 36.89 25.21 5.88
CA GLY A 193 36.43 26.29 6.75
C GLY A 193 37.45 26.75 7.79
N TYR A 194 38.70 26.25 7.73
CA TYR A 194 39.70 26.44 8.79
C TYR A 194 40.25 27.86 8.91
N SER A 195 40.06 28.66 7.85
CA SER A 195 40.38 30.08 7.83
C SER A 195 39.47 30.89 8.76
N VAL A 196 38.24 30.43 9.01
CA VAL A 196 37.28 31.11 9.88
C VAL A 196 37.39 30.63 11.32
N ARG A 197 37.44 29.31 11.53
CA ARG A 197 37.50 28.69 12.86
C ARG A 197 38.14 27.31 12.80
N GLY A 198 38.83 26.91 13.86
CA GLY A 198 39.35 25.54 14.00
C GLY A 198 38.23 24.51 14.22
N LEU A 199 38.52 23.22 14.01
CA LEU A 199 37.64 22.11 14.41
C LEU A 199 37.30 22.21 15.89
N CYS A 200 36.00 22.25 16.23
CA CYS A 200 35.55 22.46 17.61
C CYS A 200 36.15 23.68 18.32
N GLY A 201 36.74 24.63 17.59
CA GLY A 201 37.30 25.84 18.18
C GLY A 201 36.17 26.73 18.73
N MET A 202 36.32 27.29 19.91
CA MET A 202 35.31 28.21 20.45
C MET A 202 35.50 29.64 19.95
N GLU A 203 36.68 29.95 19.43
CA GLU A 203 37.07 31.28 18.99
C GLU A 203 37.25 31.34 17.48
N PHE A 204 36.83 32.45 16.90
CA PHE A 204 37.02 32.75 15.49
C PHE A 204 38.40 33.37 15.24
N LYS A 205 38.96 33.09 14.07
CA LYS A 205 40.23 33.67 13.62
C LYS A 205 40.01 35.02 12.97
N HIS A 206 41.08 35.80 12.86
CA HIS A 206 41.11 37.08 12.13
C HIS A 206 40.04 38.07 12.58
N ASN A 207 39.73 38.12 13.88
CA ASN A 207 38.71 38.98 14.49
C ASN A 207 37.29 38.81 13.91
N CYS A 208 37.03 37.74 13.17
CA CYS A 208 35.70 37.39 12.74
C CYS A 208 34.79 37.17 13.96
N ALA A 209 33.54 37.58 13.86
CA ALA A 209 32.52 37.40 14.88
C ALA A 209 31.18 37.04 14.23
N VAL A 210 30.36 36.30 14.96
CA VAL A 210 29.05 35.88 14.49
C VAL A 210 28.00 36.81 15.05
N ALA A 211 27.27 37.47 14.15
CA ALA A 211 26.13 38.29 14.50
C ALA A 211 24.84 37.66 13.98
N VAL A 212 23.78 37.74 14.77
CA VAL A 212 22.43 37.36 14.36
C VAL A 212 21.66 38.62 13.99
N LEU A 213 21.43 38.82 12.69
CA LEU A 213 20.72 39.97 12.13
C LEU A 213 19.41 39.48 11.51
N GLU A 214 18.27 39.94 12.03
CA GLU A 214 16.94 39.60 11.51
C GLU A 214 16.67 38.07 11.43
N GLY A 215 17.17 37.31 12.41
CA GLY A 215 17.07 35.85 12.44
C GLY A 215 18.00 35.11 11.48
N LYS A 216 18.90 35.85 10.80
CA LYS A 216 19.96 35.30 9.98
C LYS A 216 21.31 35.40 10.67
N VAL A 217 22.13 34.37 10.54
CA VAL A 217 23.46 34.31 11.11
C VAL A 217 24.46 34.76 10.04
N VAL A 218 25.24 35.78 10.37
CA VAL A 218 26.20 36.43 9.46
C VAL A 218 27.54 36.58 10.15
N LEU A 219 28.62 36.33 9.40
CA LEU A 219 29.98 36.58 9.85
C LEU A 219 30.34 38.05 9.62
N THR A 220 30.84 38.72 10.65
CA THR A 220 31.16 40.17 10.67
C THR A 220 32.54 40.39 11.28
N GLY A 221 33.14 41.58 11.09
CA GLY A 221 34.38 41.96 11.80
C GLY A 221 35.67 41.26 11.34
N CYS A 222 35.65 40.48 10.26
CA CYS A 222 36.84 39.79 9.76
C CYS A 222 37.89 40.76 9.20
N ASP A 223 39.13 40.69 9.72
CA ASP A 223 40.28 41.48 9.25
C ASP A 223 40.84 40.97 7.92
N SER A 224 40.71 39.67 7.66
CA SER A 224 41.16 39.03 6.42
C SER A 224 39.98 38.69 5.53
N HIS A 225 40.21 38.70 4.20
CA HIS A 225 39.21 38.24 3.24
C HIS A 225 38.89 36.74 3.45
N VAL A 226 37.67 36.47 3.90
CA VAL A 226 37.11 35.11 4.02
C VAL A 226 36.38 34.78 2.71
N SER A 227 36.73 33.68 2.05
CA SER A 227 36.02 33.25 0.83
C SER A 227 34.56 32.89 1.15
N SER A 228 33.66 33.03 0.18
CA SER A 228 32.26 32.68 0.38
C SER A 228 32.07 31.20 0.70
N GLU A 229 32.95 30.31 0.20
CA GLU A 229 32.89 28.89 0.53
C GLU A 229 33.36 28.60 1.96
N ALA A 230 34.42 29.26 2.43
CA ALA A 230 34.85 29.17 3.82
C ALA A 230 33.79 29.77 4.77
N ALA A 231 33.17 30.88 4.36
CA ALA A 231 32.05 31.51 5.06
C ALA A 231 30.74 30.68 5.03
N GLN A 232 30.65 29.61 4.25
CA GLN A 232 29.53 28.66 4.33
C GLN A 232 29.85 27.44 5.18
N ARG A 233 31.12 27.24 5.56
CA ARG A 233 31.63 26.02 6.21
C ARG A 233 32.11 26.26 7.65
N TRP A 234 31.86 27.45 8.20
CA TRP A 234 32.35 27.84 9.52
C TRP A 234 31.52 27.34 10.71
#